data_AF-T0Z7C6-F1
#
_entry.id   AF-T0Z7C6-F1
#
_cell.length_a   1.000
_cell.length_b   1.000
_cell.length_c   1.000
_cell.angle_alpha   90.00
_cell.angle_beta   90.00
_cell.angle_gamma   90.00
#
_symmetry.space_group_name_H-M   'P 1'
#
loop_
_entity.id
_entity.type
_entity.pdbx_description
1 polymer ?
#
loop_
_entity_poly.entity_id
_entity_poly.type
_entity_poly.pdbx_seq_one_letter_code
_entity_poly.pdbx_strand_id
1 'polypeptide(L)'
;MQLAVHSSIDRIDPQQWNVLAGEAHPFMRHEFLAALEHTRCVGAERGWQPCPITLSDAHGLAAAAAVFLKDNSFGEFVFDFAWAEAYARHGLEYYPKLTLAVPFTPATGPRLLVRAGLDRRALAAQVLEALDALARERGCSSVHALFLDDLDREVCAGSGWLLRRDCQFHWRNRGYQSFEQYL
;
A
#
# COMPACT_ATOMS: atom_id res chain seq x y z
N MET A 1 -3.18 20.89 6.12
CA MET A 1 -2.73 19.51 6.40
C MET A 1 -1.21 19.54 6.53
N GLN A 2 -0.65 18.82 7.49
CA GLN A 2 0.78 18.62 7.65
C GLN A 2 1.16 17.24 7.12
N LEU A 3 2.02 17.19 6.10
CA LEU A 3 2.55 15.95 5.53
C LEU A 3 3.78 15.49 6.33
N ALA A 4 3.87 14.19 6.59
CA ALA A 4 5.07 13.55 7.10
C ALA A 4 5.28 12.17 6.44
N VAL A 5 6.55 11.86 6.17
CA VAL A 5 6.99 10.54 5.72
C VAL A 5 7.81 9.94 6.85
N HIS A 6 7.40 8.77 7.32
CA HIS A 6 8.02 8.09 8.47
C HIS A 6 8.94 6.97 7.98
N SER A 7 9.92 6.58 8.78
CA SER A 7 10.84 5.47 8.45
C SER A 7 10.34 4.10 8.91
N SER A 8 9.24 4.05 9.66
CA SER A 8 8.68 2.86 10.31
C SER A 8 7.27 3.18 10.80
N ILE A 9 6.40 2.16 10.83
CA ILE A 9 5.07 2.28 11.42
C ILE A 9 5.11 2.59 12.94
N ASP A 10 6.18 2.22 13.63
CA ASP A 10 6.36 2.51 15.07
C ASP A 10 6.54 3.99 15.39
N ARG A 11 6.82 4.82 14.37
CA ARG A 11 6.88 6.28 14.52
C ARG A 11 5.49 6.93 14.57
N ILE A 12 4.45 6.16 14.32
CA ILE A 12 3.07 6.61 14.26
C ILE A 12 2.32 6.03 15.45
N ASP A 13 1.53 6.87 16.12
CA ASP A 13 0.70 6.43 17.24
C ASP A 13 -0.28 5.33 16.78
N PRO A 14 -0.27 4.14 17.43
CA PRO A 14 -1.10 3.02 17.01
C PRO A 14 -2.60 3.30 17.09
N GLN A 15 -3.03 4.07 18.09
CA GLN A 15 -4.46 4.38 18.27
C GLN A 15 -4.93 5.29 17.15
N GLN A 16 -4.16 6.33 16.82
CA GLN A 16 -4.49 7.21 15.70
C GLN A 16 -4.50 6.44 14.38
N TRP A 17 -3.47 5.64 14.08
CA TRP A 17 -3.46 4.83 12.86
C TRP A 17 -4.68 3.91 12.75
N ASN A 18 -5.01 3.23 13.85
CA ASN A 18 -6.10 2.26 13.89
C ASN A 18 -7.49 2.90 13.79
N VAL A 19 -7.66 4.17 14.18
CA VAL A 19 -8.88 4.94 13.88
C VAL A 19 -9.09 5.09 12.37
N LEU A 20 -8.01 5.29 11.61
CA LEU A 20 -8.07 5.40 10.15
C LEU A 20 -8.25 4.03 9.47
N ALA A 21 -7.54 3.01 9.95
CA ALA A 21 -7.58 1.66 9.37
C ALA A 21 -8.92 0.92 9.62
N GLY A 22 -9.61 1.24 10.73
CA GLY A 22 -10.80 0.53 11.16
C GLY A 22 -10.51 -0.91 11.58
N GLU A 23 -11.54 -1.76 11.59
CA GLU A 23 -11.44 -3.15 12.05
C GLU A 23 -11.72 -4.19 10.94
N ALA A 24 -12.27 -3.77 9.81
CA ALA A 24 -12.64 -4.66 8.70
C ALA A 24 -11.42 -5.28 7.97
N HIS A 25 -10.26 -4.64 8.07
CA HIS A 25 -9.04 -5.04 7.35
C HIS A 25 -7.88 -5.25 8.33
N PRO A 26 -7.72 -6.47 8.90
CA PRO A 26 -6.71 -6.73 9.93
C PRO A 26 -5.28 -6.47 9.45
N PHE A 27 -5.04 -6.63 8.15
CA PHE A 27 -3.74 -6.43 7.53
C PHE A 27 -3.31 -4.96 7.40
N MET A 28 -4.25 -4.02 7.55
CA MET A 28 -3.96 -2.59 7.61
C MET A 28 -3.84 -2.07 9.04
N ARG A 29 -4.02 -2.93 10.06
CA ARG A 29 -3.85 -2.54 11.46
C ARG A 29 -2.38 -2.29 11.78
N HIS A 30 -2.14 -1.35 12.70
CA HIS A 30 -0.80 -0.99 13.14
C HIS A 30 -0.02 -2.23 13.59
N GLU A 31 -0.65 -3.07 14.41
CA GLU A 31 -0.04 -4.25 15.02
C GLU A 31 0.45 -5.26 13.98
N PHE A 32 -0.27 -5.42 12.87
CA PHE A 32 0.14 -6.32 11.80
C PHE A 32 1.36 -5.78 11.05
N LEU A 33 1.33 -4.49 10.68
CA LEU A 33 2.46 -3.84 10.00
C LEU A 33 3.71 -3.81 10.89
N ALA A 34 3.53 -3.50 12.18
CA ALA A 34 4.60 -3.50 13.16
C ALA A 34 5.20 -4.90 13.33
N ALA A 35 4.36 -5.94 13.41
CA ALA A 35 4.84 -7.31 13.48
C ALA A 35 5.71 -7.71 12.27
N LEU A 36 5.36 -7.27 11.05
CA LEU A 36 6.18 -7.52 9.86
C LEU A 36 7.55 -6.85 9.95
N GLU A 37 7.61 -5.62 10.47
CA GLU A 37 8.87 -4.90 10.69
C GLU A 37 9.71 -5.57 11.80
N HIS A 38 9.12 -5.85 12.96
CA HIS A 38 9.81 -6.43 14.13
C HIS A 38 10.35 -7.84 13.87
N THR A 39 9.63 -8.62 13.05
CA THR A 39 10.06 -9.98 12.68
C THR A 39 10.99 -10.00 11.46
N ARG A 40 11.31 -8.84 10.87
CA ARG A 40 12.16 -8.69 9.67
C ARG A 40 11.63 -9.44 8.44
N CYS A 41 10.32 -9.62 8.38
CA CYS A 41 9.62 -10.00 7.15
C CYS A 41 9.74 -8.88 6.10
N VAL A 42 9.73 -7.62 6.57
CA VAL A 42 10.04 -6.43 5.77
C VAL A 42 11.27 -5.70 6.29
N GLY A 43 11.74 -4.71 5.54
CA GLY A 43 12.98 -3.98 5.78
C GLY A 43 13.83 -3.85 4.51
N ALA A 44 14.86 -3.00 4.55
CA ALA A 44 15.76 -2.76 3.42
C ALA A 44 16.42 -4.06 2.91
N GLU A 45 16.86 -4.93 3.82
CA GLU A 45 17.47 -6.25 3.51
C GLU A 45 16.53 -7.20 2.73
N ARG A 46 15.22 -6.93 2.77
CA ARG A 46 14.17 -7.71 2.09
C ARG A 46 13.62 -6.98 0.86
N GLY A 47 14.10 -5.77 0.60
CA GLY A 47 13.55 -4.90 -0.42
C GLY A 47 12.18 -4.34 -0.11
N TRP A 48 11.77 -4.33 1.15
CA TRP A 48 10.49 -3.78 1.61
C TRP A 48 10.75 -2.69 2.63
N GLN A 49 11.46 -1.62 2.26
CA GLN A 49 11.80 -0.56 3.19
C GLN A 49 10.53 0.26 3.54
N PRO A 50 10.07 0.28 4.80
CA PRO A 50 8.88 1.04 5.17
C PRO A 50 9.12 2.55 4.98
N CYS A 51 8.11 3.22 4.43
CA CYS A 51 8.06 4.67 4.34
C CYS A 51 6.63 5.23 4.47
N PRO A 52 5.86 4.83 5.51
CA PRO A 52 4.45 5.23 5.61
C PRO A 52 4.29 6.74 5.59
N ILE A 53 3.22 7.19 4.93
CA ILE A 53 2.89 8.60 4.75
C ILE A 53 1.69 8.94 5.60
N THR A 54 1.72 10.11 6.24
CA THR A 54 0.60 10.63 7.04
C THR A 54 0.30 12.08 6.68
N LEU A 55 -0.98 12.42 6.67
CA LEU A 55 -1.49 13.79 6.69
C LEU A 55 -2.16 14.05 8.03
N SER A 56 -1.77 15.11 8.72
CA SER A 56 -2.35 15.51 10.01
C SER A 56 -3.03 16.88 9.93
N ASP A 57 -4.04 17.08 10.76
CA ASP A 57 -4.66 18.37 11.05
C ASP A 57 -4.60 18.69 12.54
N ALA A 58 -5.34 19.72 12.98
CA ALA A 58 -5.39 20.14 14.37
C ALA A 58 -5.95 19.05 15.33
N HIS A 59 -6.59 18.00 14.81
CA HIS A 59 -7.18 16.91 15.57
C HIS A 59 -6.38 15.60 15.48
N GLY A 60 -5.18 15.61 14.86
CA GLY A 60 -4.31 14.43 14.70
C GLY A 60 -4.32 13.88 13.28
N LEU A 61 -4.05 12.59 13.11
CA LEU A 61 -4.03 11.94 11.79
C LEU A 61 -5.38 12.09 11.06
N ALA A 62 -5.34 12.70 9.89
CA ALA A 62 -6.48 12.88 9.00
C ALA A 62 -6.49 11.85 7.87
N ALA A 63 -5.33 11.52 7.32
CA ALA A 63 -5.16 10.46 6.33
C ALA A 63 -3.80 9.79 6.43
N ALA A 64 -3.68 8.56 5.92
CA ALA A 64 -2.42 7.82 5.90
C ALA A 64 -2.39 6.76 4.78
N ALA A 65 -1.19 6.32 4.43
CA ALA A 65 -0.97 5.16 3.57
C ALA A 65 0.21 4.33 4.08
N ALA A 66 0.08 3.01 4.02
CA ALA A 66 1.21 2.09 4.20
C ALA A 66 1.97 2.02 2.88
N VAL A 67 3.19 2.58 2.87
CA VAL A 67 4.01 2.73 1.67
C VAL A 67 5.37 2.08 1.92
N PHE A 68 5.91 1.42 0.90
CA PHE A 68 7.21 0.79 0.95
C PHE A 68 8.04 1.22 -0.25
N LEU A 69 9.31 1.54 -0.01
CA LEU A 69 10.32 1.66 -1.06
C LEU A 69 10.82 0.25 -1.38
N LYS A 70 10.73 -0.11 -2.67
CA LYS A 70 10.93 -1.46 -3.17
C LYS A 70 12.12 -1.51 -4.11
N ASP A 71 13.06 -2.40 -3.82
CA ASP A 71 14.25 -2.67 -4.66
C ASP A 71 14.11 -3.94 -5.53
N ASN A 72 13.01 -4.66 -5.36
CA ASN A 72 12.66 -5.88 -6.07
C ASN A 72 11.13 -6.05 -6.11
N SER A 73 10.63 -7.04 -6.87
CA SER A 73 9.21 -7.33 -7.00
C SER A 73 8.66 -8.47 -6.12
N PHE A 74 9.51 -9.08 -5.29
CA PHE A 74 9.10 -10.23 -4.47
C PHE A 74 8.07 -9.83 -3.41
N GLY A 75 7.10 -10.71 -3.18
CA GLY A 75 6.05 -10.56 -2.17
C GLY A 75 4.88 -9.63 -2.55
N GLU A 76 4.89 -9.06 -3.76
CA GLU A 76 3.80 -8.18 -4.24
C GLU A 76 2.59 -8.93 -4.75
N PHE A 77 2.73 -10.22 -5.10
CA PHE A 77 1.69 -11.03 -5.76
C PHE A 77 1.15 -10.39 -7.06
N VAL A 78 1.91 -9.47 -7.64
CA VAL A 78 1.69 -8.85 -8.93
C VAL A 78 2.99 -8.98 -9.70
N PHE A 79 2.99 -9.78 -10.76
CA PHE A 79 4.19 -10.02 -11.56
C PHE A 79 4.43 -8.82 -12.47
N ASP A 80 5.39 -7.96 -12.13
CA ASP A 80 5.81 -6.80 -12.91
C ASP A 80 7.28 -6.88 -13.35
N PHE A 81 7.89 -8.07 -13.29
CA PHE A 81 9.20 -8.36 -13.87
C PHE A 81 9.30 -7.95 -15.36
N ALA A 82 8.19 -7.99 -16.10
CA ALA A 82 8.14 -7.52 -17.48
C ALA A 82 8.45 -6.02 -17.61
N TRP A 83 8.07 -5.20 -16.63
CA TRP A 83 8.44 -3.78 -16.59
C TRP A 83 9.92 -3.61 -16.28
N ALA A 84 10.44 -4.35 -15.29
CA ALA A 84 11.87 -4.34 -14.97
C ALA A 84 12.73 -4.74 -16.19
N GLU A 85 12.31 -5.77 -16.92
CA GLU A 85 12.99 -6.23 -18.13
C GLU A 85 12.94 -5.18 -19.25
N ALA A 86 11.79 -4.53 -19.46
CA ALA A 86 11.66 -3.45 -20.44
C ALA A 86 12.61 -2.29 -20.14
N TYR A 87 12.69 -1.84 -18.88
CA TYR A 87 13.62 -0.80 -18.45
C TYR A 87 15.08 -1.20 -18.71
N ALA A 88 15.47 -2.42 -18.33
CA ALA A 88 16.82 -2.94 -18.54
C ALA A 88 17.20 -3.00 -20.03
N ARG A 89 16.27 -3.40 -20.91
CA ARG A 89 16.48 -3.40 -22.38
C ARG A 89 16.73 -1.99 -22.96
N HIS A 90 16.34 -0.94 -22.23
CA HIS A 90 16.58 0.45 -22.58
C HIS A 90 17.67 1.13 -21.74
N GLY A 91 18.42 0.38 -20.94
CA GLY A 91 19.49 0.92 -20.09
C GLY A 91 18.99 1.82 -18.95
N LEU A 92 17.74 1.64 -18.53
CA LEU A 92 17.12 2.36 -17.41
C LEU A 92 17.02 1.47 -16.18
N GLU A 93 17.05 2.09 -15.00
CA GLU A 93 16.81 1.40 -13.73
C GLU A 93 15.32 1.41 -13.38
N TYR A 94 14.74 0.24 -13.16
CA TYR A 94 13.36 0.12 -12.73
C TYR A 94 13.19 0.24 -11.21
N TYR A 95 14.22 -0.07 -10.45
CA TYR A 95 14.21 0.07 -8.99
C TYR A 95 15.09 1.25 -8.58
N PRO A 96 14.75 1.95 -7.48
CA PRO A 96 13.62 1.65 -6.61
C PRO A 96 12.28 2.11 -7.20
N LYS A 97 11.18 1.58 -6.66
CA LYS A 97 9.82 2.07 -6.87
C LYS A 97 9.11 2.23 -5.52
N LEU A 98 8.05 3.02 -5.47
CA LEU A 98 7.17 3.06 -4.30
C LEU A 98 5.98 2.11 -4.49
N THR A 99 5.60 1.41 -3.44
CA THR A 99 4.45 0.50 -3.46
C THR A 99 3.53 0.74 -2.27
N LEU A 100 2.25 1.00 -2.55
CA LEU A 100 1.15 0.96 -1.60
C LEU A 100 0.56 -0.44 -1.62
N ALA A 101 0.91 -1.25 -0.63
CA ALA A 101 0.42 -2.61 -0.50
C ALA A 101 0.52 -3.06 0.95
N VAL A 102 -0.17 -4.16 1.25
CA VAL A 102 0.15 -4.93 2.45
C VAL A 102 1.18 -6.00 2.07
N PRO A 103 2.37 -6.05 2.69
CA PRO A 103 3.40 -7.02 2.36
C PRO A 103 2.87 -8.46 2.44
N PHE A 104 3.24 -9.26 1.44
CA PHE A 104 2.92 -10.69 1.35
C PHE A 104 1.43 -11.04 1.42
N THR A 105 0.53 -10.09 1.18
CA THR A 105 -0.90 -10.26 1.44
C THR A 105 -1.73 -9.76 0.24
N PRO A 106 -2.17 -10.67 -0.66
CA PRO A 106 -2.95 -10.33 -1.85
C PRO A 106 -4.43 -10.10 -1.54
N ALA A 107 -4.73 -9.40 -0.44
CA ALA A 107 -6.10 -9.14 0.00
C ALA A 107 -6.56 -7.75 -0.44
N THR A 108 -7.66 -7.69 -1.18
CA THR A 108 -8.31 -6.43 -1.56
C THR A 108 -8.77 -5.65 -0.34
N GLY A 109 -8.46 -4.35 -0.29
CA GLY A 109 -8.89 -3.47 0.79
C GLY A 109 -8.36 -2.05 0.63
N PRO A 110 -8.60 -1.17 1.61
CA PRO A 110 -8.13 0.19 1.57
C PRO A 110 -6.61 0.25 1.65
N ARG A 111 -6.01 1.17 0.89
CA ARG A 111 -4.61 1.59 0.96
C ARG A 111 -4.49 3.09 1.25
N LEU A 112 -5.55 3.86 0.96
CA LEU A 112 -5.67 5.28 1.25
C LEU A 112 -6.62 5.44 2.44
N LEU A 113 -6.05 5.45 3.64
CA LEU A 113 -6.80 5.52 4.88
C LEU A 113 -7.18 6.97 5.17
N VAL A 114 -8.45 7.22 5.50
CA VAL A 114 -8.94 8.55 5.85
C VAL A 114 -9.83 8.45 7.08
N ARG A 115 -9.62 9.37 8.03
CA ARG A 115 -10.41 9.47 9.25
C ARG A 115 -11.88 9.73 8.91
N ALA A 116 -12.80 9.03 9.60
CA ALA A 116 -14.23 9.17 9.37
C ALA A 116 -14.70 10.63 9.56
N GLY A 117 -15.66 11.05 8.73
CA GLY A 117 -16.22 12.41 8.75
C GLY A 117 -15.42 13.45 7.94
N LEU A 118 -14.25 13.09 7.39
CA LEU A 118 -13.51 13.94 6.45
C LEU A 118 -13.85 13.59 4.99
N ASP A 119 -13.52 14.48 4.07
CA ASP A 119 -13.64 14.21 2.63
C ASP A 119 -12.57 13.19 2.21
N ARG A 120 -12.99 11.92 2.11
CA ARG A 120 -12.11 10.80 1.72
C ARG A 120 -11.50 11.01 0.34
N ARG A 121 -12.24 11.50 -0.65
CA ARG A 121 -11.71 11.65 -2.02
C ARG A 121 -10.65 12.74 -2.07
N ALA A 122 -10.91 13.89 -1.46
CA ALA A 122 -9.96 15.00 -1.43
C ALA A 122 -8.65 14.65 -0.68
N LEU A 123 -8.75 14.00 0.48
CA LEU A 123 -7.57 13.62 1.26
C LEU A 123 -6.79 12.47 0.63
N ALA A 124 -7.47 11.47 0.08
CA ALA A 124 -6.82 10.40 -0.64
C ALA A 124 -6.06 10.93 -1.88
N ALA A 125 -6.64 11.88 -2.63
CA ALA A 125 -5.93 12.56 -3.73
C ALA A 125 -4.68 13.30 -3.25
N GLN A 126 -4.73 14.01 -2.12
CA GLN A 126 -3.54 14.65 -1.53
C GLN A 126 -2.46 13.63 -1.13
N VAL A 127 -2.83 12.45 -0.65
CA VAL A 127 -1.87 11.37 -0.39
C VAL A 127 -1.23 10.90 -1.69
N LEU A 128 -1.99 10.76 -2.78
CA LEU A 128 -1.46 10.39 -4.10
C LEU A 128 -0.50 11.46 -4.66
N GLU A 129 -0.79 12.74 -4.48
CA GLU A 129 0.12 13.84 -4.84
C GLU A 129 1.42 13.77 -4.03
N ALA A 130 1.33 13.51 -2.72
CA ALA A 130 2.50 13.34 -1.87
C ALA A 130 3.36 12.15 -2.29
N LEU A 131 2.74 11.07 -2.78
CA LEU A 131 3.43 9.89 -3.30
C LEU A 131 4.20 10.18 -4.60
N ASP A 132 3.61 10.93 -5.54
CA ASP A 132 4.31 11.36 -6.76
C ASP A 132 5.50 12.26 -6.41
N ALA A 133 5.31 13.21 -5.49
CA ALA A 133 6.40 14.07 -5.02
C ALA A 133 7.53 13.25 -4.37
N LEU A 134 7.19 12.30 -3.49
CA LEU A 134 8.16 11.43 -2.83
C LEU A 134 8.90 10.52 -3.81
N ALA A 135 8.19 9.99 -4.82
CA ALA A 135 8.80 9.17 -5.87
C ALA A 135 9.86 9.96 -6.64
N ARG A 136 9.55 11.20 -7.03
CA ARG A 136 10.50 12.09 -7.71
C ARG A 136 11.70 12.44 -6.83
N GLU A 137 11.45 12.77 -5.56
CA GLU A 137 12.50 13.08 -4.58
C GLU A 137 13.49 11.92 -4.42
N ARG A 138 12.98 10.68 -4.38
CA ARG A 138 13.79 9.47 -4.16
C ARG A 138 14.30 8.82 -5.46
N GLY A 139 14.06 9.43 -6.62
CA GLY A 139 14.47 8.88 -7.91
C GLY A 139 13.78 7.55 -8.25
N CYS A 140 12.57 7.33 -7.75
CA CYS A 140 11.79 6.14 -8.04
C CYS A 140 11.29 6.14 -9.49
N SER A 141 11.33 4.98 -10.14
CA SER A 141 10.84 4.84 -11.53
C SER A 141 9.31 4.97 -11.63
N SER A 142 8.59 4.54 -10.59
CA SER A 142 7.12 4.50 -10.56
C SER A 142 6.57 4.45 -9.13
N VAL A 143 5.25 4.64 -9.03
CA VAL A 143 4.46 4.34 -7.82
C VAL A 143 3.36 3.35 -8.17
N HIS A 144 3.26 2.27 -7.39
CA HIS A 144 2.31 1.20 -7.59
C HIS A 144 1.34 1.15 -6.42
N ALA A 145 0.05 0.94 -6.71
CA ALA A 145 -0.98 0.75 -5.70
C ALA A 145 -1.69 -0.59 -5.96
N LEU A 146 -1.57 -1.52 -5.01
CA LEU A 146 -1.92 -2.92 -5.21
C LEU A 146 -3.11 -3.35 -4.34
N PHE A 147 -3.99 -4.17 -4.92
CA PHE A 147 -5.17 -4.73 -4.26
C PHE A 147 -6.07 -3.66 -3.63
N LEU A 148 -6.32 -2.58 -4.38
CA LEU A 148 -7.19 -1.47 -3.98
C LEU A 148 -8.66 -1.91 -3.89
N ASP A 149 -9.37 -1.38 -2.90
CA ASP A 149 -10.83 -1.38 -2.88
C ASP A 149 -11.40 -0.50 -4.02
N ASP A 150 -12.73 -0.57 -4.23
CA ASP A 150 -13.39 0.16 -5.31
C ASP A 150 -13.22 1.69 -5.18
N LEU A 151 -13.23 2.22 -3.96
CA LEU A 151 -13.16 3.64 -3.72
C LEU A 151 -11.76 4.20 -3.96
N ASP A 152 -10.73 3.51 -3.49
CA ASP A 152 -9.34 3.89 -3.74
C ASP A 152 -9.01 3.76 -5.24
N ARG A 153 -9.57 2.75 -5.93
CA ARG A 153 -9.44 2.63 -7.38
C ARG A 153 -10.07 3.83 -8.11
N GLU A 154 -11.25 4.28 -7.70
CA GLU A 154 -11.90 5.47 -8.25
C GLU A 154 -11.06 6.73 -8.03
N VAL A 155 -10.50 6.92 -6.83
CA VAL A 155 -9.65 8.08 -6.53
C VAL A 155 -8.38 8.06 -7.36
N CYS A 156 -7.70 6.92 -7.46
CA CYS A 156 -6.52 6.76 -8.31
C CYS A 156 -6.84 7.12 -9.78
N ALA A 157 -7.92 6.56 -10.33
CA ALA A 157 -8.34 6.86 -11.70
C ALA A 157 -8.67 8.34 -11.92
N GLY A 158 -9.39 8.96 -10.97
CA GLY A 158 -9.70 10.39 -10.99
C GLY A 158 -8.47 11.30 -10.84
N SER A 159 -7.38 10.77 -10.29
CA SER A 159 -6.10 11.48 -10.10
C SER A 159 -5.09 11.19 -11.24
N GLY A 160 -5.55 10.59 -12.35
CA GLY A 160 -4.71 10.34 -13.53
C GLY A 160 -3.82 9.10 -13.45
N TRP A 161 -4.00 8.23 -12.45
CA TRP A 161 -3.25 6.98 -12.37
C TRP A 161 -3.74 5.95 -13.40
N LEU A 162 -2.82 5.15 -13.91
CA LEU A 162 -3.12 4.10 -14.87
C LEU A 162 -3.63 2.84 -14.17
N LEU A 163 -4.85 2.43 -14.50
CA LEU A 163 -5.42 1.19 -13.96
C LEU A 163 -4.88 -0.02 -14.71
N ARG A 164 -4.11 -0.86 -14.00
CA ARG A 164 -3.75 -2.20 -14.47
C ARG A 164 -4.85 -3.19 -14.09
N ARG A 165 -5.21 -4.06 -15.04
CA ARG A 165 -6.09 -5.21 -14.80
C ARG A 165 -5.26 -6.48 -14.69
N ASP A 166 -5.63 -7.33 -13.75
CA ASP A 166 -5.04 -8.66 -13.56
C ASP A 166 -6.14 -9.67 -13.22
N CYS A 167 -5.86 -10.96 -13.39
CA CYS A 167 -6.79 -12.03 -13.11
C CYS A 167 -6.47 -12.67 -11.75
N GLN A 168 -7.48 -12.79 -10.90
CA GLN A 168 -7.37 -13.53 -9.64
C GLN A 168 -8.33 -14.71 -9.65
N PHE A 169 -7.84 -15.85 -9.16
CA PHE A 169 -8.66 -17.04 -8.96
C PHE A 169 -9.03 -17.13 -7.49
N HIS A 170 -10.31 -16.99 -7.19
CA HIS A 170 -10.82 -17.05 -5.83
C HIS A 170 -11.58 -18.35 -5.63
N TRP A 171 -11.15 -19.10 -4.62
CA TRP A 171 -11.98 -20.20 -4.14
C TRP A 171 -13.12 -19.64 -3.29
N ARG A 172 -14.34 -20.06 -3.60
CA ARG A 172 -15.53 -19.72 -2.82
C ARG A 172 -16.05 -21.00 -2.19
N ASN A 173 -16.14 -21.02 -0.85
CA ASN A 173 -16.78 -22.12 -0.15
C ASN A 173 -18.24 -22.22 -0.59
N ARG A 174 -18.67 -23.38 -1.11
CA ARG A 174 -20.05 -23.64 -1.53
C ARG A 174 -20.87 -24.30 -0.42
N GLY A 175 -20.47 -24.13 0.83
CA GLY A 175 -21.11 -24.74 2.01
C GLY A 175 -20.42 -26.00 2.52
N TYR A 176 -19.19 -26.28 2.08
CA TYR A 176 -18.36 -27.36 2.60
C TYR A 176 -18.04 -27.10 4.08
N GLN A 177 -18.34 -28.09 4.92
CA GLN A 177 -18.12 -28.06 6.37
C GLN A 177 -16.82 -28.77 6.77
N SER A 178 -16.21 -29.51 5.85
CA SER A 178 -14.92 -30.16 6.06
C SER A 178 -14.11 -30.19 4.76
N PHE A 179 -12.82 -30.51 4.88
CA PHE A 179 -11.93 -30.64 3.73
C PHE A 179 -12.33 -31.81 2.83
N GLU A 180 -12.85 -32.89 3.41
CA GLU A 180 -13.36 -34.06 2.68
C GLU A 180 -14.56 -33.73 1.80
N GLN A 181 -15.40 -32.76 2.20
CA GLN A 181 -16.51 -32.33 1.36
C GLN A 181 -16.06 -31.50 0.13
N TYR A 182 -14.83 -30.98 0.15
CA TYR A 182 -14.25 -30.19 -0.93
C TYR A 182 -13.54 -31.05 -2.00
N LEU A 183 -12.94 -32.19 -1.61
CA LEU A 183 -12.24 -33.12 -2.50
C LEU A 183 -13.21 -33.91 -3.40
#